data_AF-A0A1L9TC82-F1
#
_entry.id   AF-A0A1L9TC82-F1
#
_cell.length_a   1.000
_cell.length_b   1.000
_cell.length_c   1.000
_cell.angle_alpha   90.00
_cell.angle_beta   90.00
_cell.angle_gamma   90.00
#
_symmetry.space_group_name_H-M   'P 1'
#
loop_
_entity.id
_entity.type
_entity.pdbx_description
1 polymer ?
#
loop_
_entity_poly.entity_id
_entity_poly.type
_entity_poly.pdbx_seq_one_letter_code
_entity_poly.pdbx_strand_id
1 'polypeptide(L)'
;MPQLRSTPAKSLLDGLPIRRKRARKDASADGNPEYQRYEKKQKRILAAYPPQMQDQVSKLVSDILASIYYDINYVCILRGNVRLDPTAETVAQYRLQFRESSDLLDRVVGRFINRDTDTNLHDGSGPKVYFDPRGTIRRLEEFVTIFGWKMLTICMTAEGFRRACREIRHSVIWAEFLEKMRENQWSIEVFARSRNLDWRGQLLKYAHLELIPELDSELRPVRKMWGQHPHHVVQTLDKKVRRPMFEGTPQAHIDESVFDPRNWEEDGRLEDPTTRIPHDGDCDLCGSKDICDCVLDFSAGSLIELVDRPLTGTGVRALTSFKKGDILGQFVGELHHPDYDGDHVYSLMHASKTDPEYFLAIISPRKYGNWTRYIAHSCRASTKFNYRTVGRRTVMTVEARRDIAPFEDLTINYGSDYWAHRECMCGEANCVSRQRSRQ
;
A
#
# COMPACT_ATOMS: atom_id res chain seq x y z
N MET A 1 -21.39 -18.80 2.51
CA MET A 1 -20.37 -17.80 2.10
C MET A 1 -21.15 -16.61 1.53
N PRO A 2 -20.84 -15.36 1.91
CA PRO A 2 -21.54 -14.19 1.37
C PRO A 2 -21.46 -14.15 -0.16
N GLN A 3 -22.57 -13.90 -0.85
CA GLN A 3 -22.66 -13.92 -2.31
C GLN A 3 -22.83 -12.50 -2.87
N LEU A 4 -22.12 -12.19 -3.97
CA LEU A 4 -22.34 -10.98 -4.77
C LEU A 4 -23.50 -11.22 -5.77
N ARG A 5 -24.44 -10.27 -5.88
CA ARG A 5 -25.61 -10.38 -6.77
C ARG A 5 -25.28 -10.07 -8.25
N SER A 6 -26.02 -10.69 -9.17
CA SER A 6 -26.00 -10.36 -10.61
C SER A 6 -27.42 -10.31 -11.23
N THR A 7 -27.64 -9.34 -12.12
CA THR A 7 -28.75 -9.30 -13.10
C THR A 7 -28.17 -8.91 -14.48
N PRO A 8 -28.81 -9.31 -15.62
CA PRO A 8 -28.18 -9.31 -16.93
C PRO A 8 -28.11 -7.92 -17.58
N ALA A 9 -26.90 -7.41 -17.82
CA ALA A 9 -26.66 -6.16 -18.56
C ALA A 9 -26.32 -6.43 -20.04
N LYS A 10 -27.01 -5.73 -20.95
CA LYS A 10 -26.82 -5.80 -22.41
C LYS A 10 -25.44 -5.27 -22.82
N SER A 11 -24.77 -6.03 -23.70
CA SER A 11 -23.48 -5.68 -24.30
C SER A 11 -23.60 -4.59 -25.36
N LEU A 12 -22.79 -3.54 -25.24
CA LEU A 12 -22.42 -2.67 -26.36
C LEU A 12 -20.90 -2.56 -26.40
N LEU A 13 -20.29 -3.48 -27.15
CA LEU A 13 -18.93 -3.36 -27.64
C LEU A 13 -19.04 -2.92 -29.10
N ASP A 14 -18.53 -1.74 -29.43
CA ASP A 14 -18.00 -1.49 -30.77
C ASP A 14 -16.82 -0.52 -30.69
N GLY A 15 -15.76 -0.91 -31.39
CA GLY A 15 -14.38 -0.46 -31.18
C GLY A 15 -14.04 0.92 -31.74
N LEU A 16 -12.78 1.31 -31.54
CA LEU A 16 -11.93 2.03 -32.50
C LEU A 16 -10.47 2.01 -31.99
N PRO A 17 -9.45 1.93 -32.88
CA PRO A 17 -8.07 1.65 -32.50
C PRO A 17 -7.36 2.90 -31.95
N ILE A 18 -6.85 2.80 -30.72
CA ILE A 18 -6.09 3.86 -30.05
C ILE A 18 -4.73 4.04 -30.75
N ARG A 19 -4.59 5.16 -31.48
CA ARG A 19 -3.32 5.65 -32.02
C ARG A 19 -2.27 5.77 -30.91
N ARG A 20 -1.24 4.93 -30.94
CA ARG A 20 -0.02 5.03 -30.12
C ARG A 20 0.70 6.35 -30.42
N LYS A 21 0.44 7.40 -29.63
CA LYS A 21 1.34 8.56 -29.57
C LYS A 21 2.60 8.13 -28.81
N ARG A 22 3.75 8.35 -29.46
CA ARG A 22 5.10 8.07 -28.96
C ARG A 22 5.26 8.46 -27.49
N ALA A 23 5.68 7.50 -26.67
CA ALA A 23 6.12 7.74 -25.31
C ALA A 23 7.26 8.77 -25.31
N ARG A 24 7.13 9.80 -24.46
CA ARG A 24 8.27 10.62 -24.03
C ARG A 24 9.26 9.67 -23.36
N LYS A 25 10.51 9.66 -23.84
CA LYS A 25 11.61 8.95 -23.18
C LYS A 25 11.77 9.50 -21.77
N ASP A 26 11.55 8.65 -20.77
CA ASP A 26 11.93 8.93 -19.39
C ASP A 26 13.46 9.11 -19.34
N ALA A 27 13.91 10.28 -18.89
CA ALA A 27 15.31 10.66 -18.83
C ALA A 27 16.08 9.99 -17.67
N SER A 28 15.67 8.80 -17.22
CA SER A 28 16.33 8.05 -16.14
C SER A 28 16.87 6.67 -16.58
N ALA A 29 16.89 6.39 -17.88
CA ALA A 29 17.22 5.06 -18.40
C ALA A 29 18.71 4.81 -18.64
N ASP A 30 19.57 5.85 -18.68
CA ASP A 30 21.01 5.67 -18.80
C ASP A 30 21.68 5.76 -17.43
N GLY A 31 21.48 4.72 -16.61
CA GLY A 31 22.25 4.54 -15.37
C GLY A 31 23.74 4.34 -15.69
N ASN A 32 24.62 4.76 -14.78
CA ASN A 32 26.08 4.59 -14.88
C ASN A 32 26.42 3.16 -15.39
N PRO A 33 27.12 3.02 -16.54
CA PRO A 33 27.45 1.71 -17.13
C PRO A 33 28.18 0.76 -16.17
N GLU A 34 28.95 1.29 -15.23
CA GLU A 34 29.63 0.53 -14.20
C GLU A 34 28.65 -0.12 -13.22
N TYR A 35 27.63 0.64 -12.80
CA TYR A 35 26.58 0.14 -11.90
C TYR A 35 25.76 -0.97 -12.59
N GLN A 36 25.40 -0.78 -13.86
CA GLN A 36 24.69 -1.81 -14.62
C GLN A 36 25.48 -3.12 -14.73
N ARG A 37 26.81 -3.03 -14.86
CA ARG A 37 27.70 -4.21 -14.86
C ARG A 37 27.75 -4.88 -13.50
N TYR A 38 27.86 -4.10 -12.42
CA TYR A 38 27.84 -4.60 -11.06
C TYR A 38 26.53 -5.35 -10.75
N GLU A 39 25.39 -4.76 -11.07
CA GLU A 39 24.06 -5.33 -10.83
C GLU A 39 23.88 -6.65 -11.60
N LYS A 40 24.22 -6.68 -12.89
CA LYS A 40 24.21 -7.91 -13.72
C LYS A 40 25.09 -9.01 -13.11
N LYS A 41 26.26 -8.64 -12.57
CA LYS A 41 27.15 -9.59 -11.88
C LYS A 41 26.48 -10.16 -10.63
N GLN A 42 25.88 -9.32 -9.78
CA GLN A 42 25.22 -9.79 -8.56
C GLN A 42 24.01 -10.68 -8.86
N LYS A 43 23.19 -10.35 -9.88
CA LYS A 43 22.07 -11.20 -10.33
C LYS A 43 22.55 -12.59 -10.77
N ARG A 44 23.66 -12.68 -11.50
CA ARG A 44 24.26 -13.97 -11.88
C ARG A 44 24.75 -14.76 -10.68
N ILE A 45 25.34 -14.10 -9.67
CA ILE A 45 25.77 -14.74 -8.43
C ILE A 45 24.56 -15.27 -7.66
N LEU A 46 23.48 -14.47 -7.53
CA LEU A 46 22.24 -14.92 -6.87
C LEU A 46 21.65 -16.15 -7.57
N ALA A 47 21.56 -16.11 -8.89
CA ALA A 47 21.03 -17.21 -9.70
C ALA A 47 21.85 -18.51 -9.61
N ALA A 48 23.12 -18.43 -9.18
CA ALA A 48 23.97 -19.60 -8.97
C ALA A 48 23.71 -20.29 -7.61
N TYR A 49 23.04 -19.64 -6.66
CA TYR A 49 22.65 -20.28 -5.39
C TYR A 49 21.43 -21.20 -5.58
N PRO A 50 21.25 -22.22 -4.72
CA PRO A 50 20.04 -23.03 -4.67
C PRO A 50 18.75 -22.17 -4.58
N PRO A 51 17.63 -22.59 -5.20
CA PRO A 51 16.37 -21.83 -5.21
C PRO A 51 15.90 -21.40 -3.82
N GLN A 52 16.04 -22.27 -2.82
CA GLN A 52 15.68 -21.97 -1.44
C GLN A 52 16.44 -20.75 -0.87
N MET A 53 17.73 -20.59 -1.19
CA MET A 53 18.50 -19.42 -0.77
C MET A 53 18.09 -18.16 -1.53
N GLN A 54 17.75 -18.28 -2.81
CA GLN A 54 17.22 -17.16 -3.59
C GLN A 54 15.91 -16.64 -2.97
N ASP A 55 15.01 -17.56 -2.62
CA ASP A 55 13.75 -17.25 -1.95
C ASP A 55 13.97 -16.62 -0.58
N GLN A 56 14.93 -17.10 0.21
CA GLN A 56 15.29 -16.50 1.50
C GLN A 56 15.80 -15.06 1.34
N VAL A 57 16.64 -14.79 0.35
CA VAL A 57 17.15 -13.44 0.08
C VAL A 57 16.00 -12.52 -0.38
N SER A 58 15.18 -12.96 -1.33
CA SER A 58 14.02 -12.20 -1.81
C SER A 58 13.02 -11.90 -0.69
N LYS A 59 12.75 -12.89 0.19
CA LYS A 59 11.89 -12.73 1.36
C LYS A 59 12.48 -11.74 2.36
N LEU A 60 13.73 -11.90 2.75
CA LEU A 60 14.43 -11.00 3.67
C LEU A 60 14.35 -9.55 3.18
N VAL A 61 14.64 -9.33 1.90
CA VAL A 61 14.59 -7.98 1.32
C VAL A 61 13.15 -7.44 1.29
N SER A 62 12.17 -8.29 0.98
CA SER A 62 10.76 -7.89 1.01
C SER A 62 10.30 -7.50 2.42
N ASP A 63 10.76 -8.22 3.45
CA ASP A 63 10.50 -7.91 4.86
C ASP A 63 11.16 -6.58 5.27
N ILE A 64 12.37 -6.30 4.78
CA ILE A 64 13.03 -5.00 4.97
C ILE A 64 12.20 -3.88 4.34
N LEU A 65 11.74 -4.02 3.09
CA LEU A 65 10.90 -2.99 2.46
C LEU A 65 9.57 -2.81 3.20
N ALA A 66 8.94 -3.89 3.67
CA ALA A 66 7.73 -3.81 4.49
C ALA A 66 7.98 -2.98 5.77
N SER A 67 9.13 -3.16 6.43
CA SER A 67 9.52 -2.33 7.59
C SER A 67 9.69 -0.86 7.21
N ILE A 68 10.17 -0.54 6.00
CA ILE A 68 10.28 0.84 5.51
C ILE A 68 8.90 1.49 5.38
N TYR A 69 7.91 0.79 4.81
CA TYR A 69 6.53 1.28 4.73
C TYR A 69 5.92 1.49 6.12
N TYR A 70 6.13 0.52 7.02
CA TYR A 70 5.67 0.61 8.41
C TYR A 70 6.23 1.85 9.11
N ASP A 71 7.56 2.04 9.06
CA ASP A 71 8.21 3.15 9.74
C ASP A 71 7.81 4.51 9.16
N ILE A 72 7.69 4.62 7.82
CA ILE A 72 7.21 5.86 7.18
C ILE A 72 5.79 6.18 7.66
N ASN A 73 4.90 5.18 7.70
CA ASN A 73 3.53 5.35 8.18
C ASN A 73 3.51 5.79 9.64
N TYR A 74 4.30 5.12 10.48
CA TYR A 74 4.43 5.41 11.90
C TYR A 74 4.94 6.83 12.16
N VAL A 75 5.99 7.28 11.45
CA VAL A 75 6.51 8.66 11.55
C VAL A 75 5.45 9.69 11.14
N CYS A 76 4.63 9.39 10.13
CA CYS A 76 3.53 10.28 9.72
C CYS A 76 2.44 10.36 10.79
N ILE A 77 2.05 9.23 11.40
CA ILE A 77 1.09 9.18 12.51
C ILE A 77 1.63 9.95 13.72
N LEU A 78 2.88 9.68 14.12
CA LEU A 78 3.54 10.40 15.22
C LEU A 78 3.54 11.92 14.98
N ARG A 79 3.87 12.36 13.76
CA ARG A 79 3.82 13.78 13.40
C ARG A 79 2.40 14.35 13.53
N GLY A 80 1.38 13.59 13.14
CA GLY A 80 -0.03 13.94 13.32
C GLY A 80 -0.38 14.14 14.80
N ASN A 81 -0.03 13.15 15.63
CA ASN A 81 -0.28 13.19 17.07
C ASN A 81 0.43 14.38 17.73
N VAL A 82 1.72 14.61 17.43
CA VAL A 82 2.48 15.77 17.95
C VAL A 82 1.84 17.11 17.57
N ARG A 83 1.16 17.20 16.43
CA ARG A 83 0.48 18.44 16.01
C ARG A 83 -0.89 18.65 16.64
N LEU A 84 -1.58 17.57 17.00
CA LEU A 84 -2.95 17.62 17.51
C LEU A 84 -3.00 17.56 19.03
N ASP A 85 -2.22 16.67 19.64
CA ASP A 85 -2.16 16.44 21.09
C ASP A 85 -0.73 15.99 21.50
N PRO A 86 0.21 16.95 21.65
CA PRO A 86 1.61 16.63 21.94
C PRO A 86 1.80 16.14 23.37
N THR A 87 2.32 14.93 23.53
CA THR A 87 2.85 14.42 24.80
C THR A 87 4.37 14.45 24.82
N ALA A 88 4.99 14.50 26.00
CA ALA A 88 6.45 14.47 26.11
C ALA A 88 7.06 13.25 25.41
N GLU A 89 6.39 12.10 25.51
CA GLU A 89 6.79 10.85 24.86
C GLU A 89 6.71 10.93 23.33
N THR A 90 5.55 11.32 22.78
CA THR A 90 5.36 11.39 21.31
C THR A 90 6.31 12.41 20.67
N VAL A 91 6.56 13.53 21.34
CA VAL A 91 7.55 14.53 20.91
C VAL A 91 8.97 13.96 20.95
N ALA A 92 9.36 13.26 22.02
CA ALA A 92 10.68 12.66 22.14
C ALA A 92 10.91 11.59 21.06
N GLN A 93 9.93 10.71 20.83
CA GLN A 93 9.99 9.68 19.79
C GLN A 93 10.11 10.30 18.39
N TYR A 94 9.29 11.31 18.06
CA TYR A 94 9.37 11.99 16.77
C TYR A 94 10.72 12.68 16.55
N ARG A 95 11.25 13.38 17.57
CA ARG A 95 12.56 14.05 17.52
C ARG A 95 13.70 13.05 17.35
N LEU A 96 13.63 11.89 18.00
CA LEU A 96 14.65 10.85 17.87
C LEU A 96 14.75 10.35 16.42
N GLN A 97 13.61 10.03 15.79
CA GLN A 97 13.58 9.56 14.39
C GLN A 97 14.17 10.61 13.43
N PHE A 98 13.86 11.88 13.66
CA PHE A 98 14.38 12.97 12.83
C PHE A 98 15.87 13.23 13.04
N ARG A 99 16.37 13.13 14.28
CA ARG A 99 17.79 13.29 14.62
C ARG A 99 18.65 12.20 13.96
N GLU A 100 18.27 10.94 14.11
CA GLU A 100 18.99 9.79 13.50
C GLU A 100 19.10 9.93 11.98
N SER A 101 18.04 10.41 11.33
CA SER A 101 18.04 10.70 9.90
C SER A 101 18.94 11.89 9.55
N SER A 102 18.83 13.00 10.29
CA SER A 102 19.62 14.22 10.07
C SER A 102 21.13 13.97 10.21
N ASP A 103 21.57 13.25 11.24
CA ASP A 103 22.98 12.98 11.54
C ASP A 103 23.64 12.13 10.46
N LEU A 104 22.92 11.14 9.92
CA LEU A 104 23.40 10.34 8.80
C LEU A 104 23.49 11.18 7.52
N LEU A 105 22.52 12.08 7.30
CA LEU A 105 22.48 12.92 6.11
C LEU A 105 23.64 13.90 6.10
N ASP A 106 24.01 14.48 7.26
CA ASP A 106 25.19 15.35 7.42
C ASP A 106 26.47 14.64 6.99
N ARG A 107 26.61 13.36 7.35
CA ARG A 107 27.78 12.55 6.96
C ARG A 107 27.83 12.28 5.47
N VAL A 108 26.69 11.96 4.84
CA VAL A 108 26.60 11.71 3.39
C VAL A 108 26.90 12.99 2.63
N VAL A 109 26.27 14.11 2.98
CA VAL A 109 26.52 15.41 2.34
C VAL A 109 27.98 15.83 2.51
N GLY A 110 28.54 15.73 3.73
CA GLY A 110 29.94 16.03 3.97
C GLY A 110 30.89 15.18 3.11
N ARG A 111 30.53 13.92 2.84
CA ARG A 111 31.30 13.05 1.94
C ARG A 111 31.26 13.50 0.48
N PHE A 112 30.09 13.92 -0.02
CA PHE A 112 29.95 14.48 -1.37
C PHE A 112 30.76 15.77 -1.53
N ILE A 113 30.70 16.67 -0.55
CA ILE A 113 31.48 17.93 -0.55
C ILE A 113 32.99 17.65 -0.64
N ASN A 114 33.48 16.66 0.12
CA ASN A 114 34.92 16.37 0.17
C ASN A 114 35.43 15.53 -1.02
N ARG A 115 34.56 14.97 -1.89
CA ARG A 115 35.01 14.22 -3.09
C ARG A 115 35.73 15.13 -4.10
N ASP A 116 35.34 16.39 -4.20
CA ASP A 116 35.96 17.35 -5.13
C ASP A 116 37.24 18.00 -4.57
N THR A 117 37.47 17.90 -3.26
CA THR A 117 38.73 18.37 -2.63
C THR A 117 39.84 17.33 -2.68
N ASP A 118 39.49 16.03 -2.66
CA ASP A 118 40.48 14.93 -2.71
C ASP A 118 41.18 14.80 -4.07
N THR A 119 40.63 15.36 -5.15
CA THR A 119 41.25 15.37 -6.49
C THR A 119 42.30 16.48 -6.66
N ASN A 120 42.38 17.45 -5.72
CA ASN A 120 43.27 18.61 -5.79
C ASN A 120 44.43 18.60 -4.78
N LEU A 121 44.63 17.51 -4.04
CA LEU A 121 45.74 17.39 -3.08
C LEU A 121 46.97 16.79 -3.77
N HIS A 122 47.83 17.69 -4.28
CA HIS A 122 49.24 17.40 -4.62
C HIS A 122 50.17 17.42 -3.39
N ASP A 123 49.63 17.62 -2.19
CA ASP A 123 50.35 17.48 -0.92
C ASP A 123 50.23 16.04 -0.45
N GLY A 124 51.35 15.38 -0.16
CA GLY A 124 51.49 13.95 0.14
C GLY A 124 50.74 13.41 1.37
N SER A 125 49.78 14.14 1.92
CA SER A 125 48.71 13.57 2.73
C SER A 125 47.68 12.92 1.79
N GLY A 126 47.79 11.61 1.56
CA GLY A 126 46.80 10.84 0.80
C GLY A 126 45.36 11.10 1.28
N PRO A 127 44.34 10.77 0.47
CA PRO A 127 42.95 11.09 0.75
C PRO A 127 42.60 10.68 2.18
N LYS A 128 42.01 11.59 2.97
CA LYS A 128 41.60 11.29 4.34
C LYS A 128 40.63 10.11 4.28
N VAL A 129 41.12 8.91 4.60
CA VAL A 129 40.33 7.69 4.55
C VAL A 129 39.20 7.82 5.55
N TYR A 130 38.01 8.15 5.04
CA TYR A 130 36.82 8.26 5.86
C TYR A 130 36.56 6.90 6.54
N PHE A 131 36.59 6.87 7.88
CA PHE A 131 36.43 5.65 8.65
C PHE A 131 34.96 5.19 8.60
N ASP A 132 34.67 4.27 7.66
CA ASP A 132 33.37 3.62 7.50
C ASP A 132 33.51 2.10 7.66
N PRO A 133 33.81 1.59 8.87
CA PRO A 133 34.12 0.18 9.08
C PRO A 133 32.95 -0.76 8.74
N ARG A 134 31.72 -0.23 8.71
CA ARG A 134 30.53 -1.01 8.33
C ARG A 134 30.16 -0.83 6.85
N GLY A 135 30.73 0.14 6.14
CA GLY A 135 30.35 0.48 4.75
C GLY A 135 28.99 1.18 4.64
N THR A 136 28.52 1.82 5.72
CA THR A 136 27.19 2.46 5.80
C THR A 136 27.11 3.69 4.91
N ILE A 137 28.11 4.57 5.00
CA ILE A 137 28.13 5.81 4.21
C ILE A 137 28.31 5.47 2.74
N ARG A 138 29.17 4.51 2.41
CA ARG A 138 29.32 4.01 1.03
C ARG A 138 27.99 3.52 0.44
N ARG A 139 27.19 2.78 1.21
CA ARG A 139 25.85 2.31 0.77
C ARG A 139 24.85 3.45 0.61
N LEU A 140 24.90 4.47 1.47
CA LEU A 140 24.05 5.66 1.33
C LEU A 140 24.45 6.50 0.11
N GLU A 141 25.76 6.64 -0.17
CA GLU A 141 26.28 7.28 -1.39
C GLU A 141 25.81 6.56 -2.65
N GLU A 142 25.90 5.22 -2.66
CA GLU A 142 25.38 4.39 -3.74
C GLU A 142 23.87 4.60 -3.89
N PHE A 143 23.11 4.55 -2.80
CA PHE A 143 21.66 4.73 -2.81
C PHE A 143 21.25 6.09 -3.39
N VAL A 144 21.87 7.19 -2.95
CA VAL A 144 21.54 8.53 -3.44
C VAL A 144 21.94 8.72 -4.90
N THR A 145 23.03 8.09 -5.34
CA THR A 145 23.45 8.10 -6.75
C THR A 145 22.42 7.41 -7.65
N ILE A 146 21.76 6.36 -7.16
CA ILE A 146 20.78 5.59 -7.93
C ILE A 146 19.38 6.21 -7.89
N PHE A 147 18.93 6.67 -6.72
CA PHE A 147 17.54 7.04 -6.47
C PHE A 147 17.32 8.55 -6.22
N GLY A 148 18.39 9.31 -6.04
CA GLY A 148 18.34 10.75 -5.76
C GLY A 148 18.09 11.10 -4.29
N TRP A 149 18.27 12.38 -3.97
CA TRP A 149 18.20 12.93 -2.61
C TRP A 149 16.81 12.84 -1.97
N LYS A 150 15.75 12.99 -2.77
CA LYS A 150 14.37 12.82 -2.29
C LYS A 150 14.13 11.41 -1.79
N MET A 151 14.48 10.40 -2.57
CA MET A 151 14.31 9.01 -2.15
C MET A 151 15.16 8.68 -0.94
N LEU A 152 16.42 9.15 -0.91
CA LEU A 152 17.30 8.99 0.25
C LEU A 152 16.61 9.53 1.51
N THR A 153 16.15 10.77 1.49
CA THR A 153 15.56 11.41 2.68
C THR A 153 14.20 10.87 3.08
N ILE A 154 13.38 10.41 2.12
CA ILE A 154 12.17 9.63 2.43
C ILE A 154 12.55 8.37 3.20
N CYS A 155 13.44 7.55 2.64
CA CYS A 155 13.81 6.26 3.21
C CYS A 155 14.59 6.40 4.52
N MET A 156 15.42 7.43 4.69
CA MET A 156 16.19 7.64 5.93
C MET A 156 15.34 7.93 7.15
N THR A 157 14.09 8.36 6.98
CA THR A 157 13.13 8.45 8.11
C THR A 157 12.77 7.08 8.67
N ALA A 158 12.88 6.01 7.87
CA ALA A 158 12.61 4.65 8.29
C ALA A 158 13.82 4.01 9.00
N GLU A 159 13.58 3.41 10.16
CA GLU A 159 14.60 2.68 10.90
C GLU A 159 15.06 1.44 10.13
N GLY A 160 14.13 0.70 9.52
CA GLY A 160 14.40 -0.47 8.68
C GLY A 160 15.40 -0.16 7.56
N PHE A 161 15.27 1.01 6.93
CA PHE A 161 16.23 1.48 5.93
C PHE A 161 17.61 1.78 6.55
N ARG A 162 17.65 2.56 7.65
CA ARG A 162 18.91 2.89 8.34
C ARG A 162 19.64 1.63 8.82
N ARG A 163 18.90 0.62 9.28
CA ARG A 163 19.43 -0.69 9.66
C ARG A 163 19.92 -1.48 8.45
N ALA A 164 19.15 -1.55 7.36
CA ALA A 164 19.58 -2.17 6.11
C ALA A 164 20.92 -1.57 5.63
N CYS A 165 21.05 -0.25 5.64
CA CYS A 165 22.29 0.45 5.31
C CYS A 165 23.44 0.17 6.29
N ARG A 166 23.20 -0.23 7.54
CA ARG A 166 24.26 -0.55 8.52
C ARG A 166 24.63 -2.04 8.56
N GLU A 167 23.66 -2.91 8.30
CA GLU A 167 23.72 -4.33 8.63
C GLU A 167 23.86 -5.23 7.39
N ILE A 168 23.41 -4.82 6.20
CA ILE A 168 23.58 -5.63 4.98
C ILE A 168 25.05 -5.60 4.54
N ARG A 169 25.77 -6.71 4.79
CA ARG A 169 27.18 -6.87 4.41
C ARG A 169 27.38 -7.63 3.11
N HIS A 170 26.48 -8.55 2.79
CA HIS A 170 26.61 -9.39 1.61
C HIS A 170 26.17 -8.62 0.35
N SER A 171 27.06 -8.50 -0.65
CA SER A 171 26.81 -7.71 -1.86
C SER A 171 25.56 -8.16 -2.63
N VAL A 172 25.28 -9.46 -2.62
CA VAL A 172 24.11 -10.03 -3.28
C VAL A 172 22.80 -9.56 -2.64
N ILE A 173 22.74 -9.54 -1.30
CA ILE A 173 21.55 -9.08 -0.57
C ILE A 173 21.36 -7.57 -0.78
N TRP A 174 22.45 -6.80 -0.79
CA TRP A 174 22.39 -5.37 -1.05
C TRP A 174 21.90 -5.07 -2.47
N ALA A 175 22.39 -5.80 -3.48
CA ALA A 175 21.93 -5.63 -4.85
C ALA A 175 20.46 -6.02 -5.02
N GLU A 176 20.00 -7.10 -4.39
CA GLU A 176 18.58 -7.46 -4.36
C GLU A 176 17.73 -6.37 -3.68
N PHE A 177 18.24 -5.78 -2.59
CA PHE A 177 17.61 -4.63 -1.93
C PHE A 177 17.48 -3.42 -2.84
N LEU A 178 18.54 -3.02 -3.54
CA LEU A 178 18.48 -1.93 -4.51
C LEU A 178 17.50 -2.24 -5.65
N GLU A 179 17.44 -3.47 -6.13
CA GLU A 179 16.49 -3.85 -7.18
C GLU A 179 15.03 -3.79 -6.71
N LYS A 180 14.69 -4.35 -5.55
CA LYS A 180 13.33 -4.21 -5.00
C LYS A 180 12.98 -2.76 -4.67
N MET A 181 13.94 -1.95 -4.25
CA MET A 181 13.75 -0.50 -4.08
C MET A 181 13.44 0.19 -5.40
N ARG A 182 14.11 -0.19 -6.50
CA ARG A 182 13.84 0.32 -7.85
C ARG A 182 12.44 -0.05 -8.34
N GLU A 183 12.02 -1.30 -8.14
CA GLU A 183 10.67 -1.77 -8.46
C GLU A 183 9.59 -1.00 -7.71
N ASN A 184 9.87 -0.61 -6.46
CA ASN A 184 8.89 0.03 -5.58
C ASN A 184 9.13 1.54 -5.38
N GLN A 185 10.09 2.15 -6.09
CA GLN A 185 10.46 3.57 -5.91
C GLN A 185 9.26 4.50 -6.03
N TRP A 186 8.43 4.28 -7.05
CA TRP A 186 7.22 5.07 -7.27
C TRP A 186 6.20 4.90 -6.14
N SER A 187 6.00 3.67 -5.67
CA SER A 187 5.08 3.34 -4.58
C SER A 187 5.54 3.96 -3.26
N ILE A 188 6.83 3.90 -2.92
CA ILE A 188 7.41 4.55 -1.73
C ILE A 188 7.20 6.08 -1.81
N GLU A 189 7.47 6.70 -2.96
CA GLU A 189 7.26 8.15 -3.12
C GLU A 189 5.79 8.54 -2.94
N VAL A 190 4.86 7.83 -3.60
CA VAL A 190 3.42 8.10 -3.49
C VAL A 190 2.94 7.86 -2.06
N PHE A 191 3.40 6.80 -1.41
CA PHE A 191 3.07 6.46 -0.03
C PHE A 191 3.49 7.55 0.95
N ALA A 192 4.75 8.00 0.88
CA ALA A 192 5.27 9.07 1.70
C ALA A 192 4.53 10.41 1.46
N ARG A 193 4.27 10.75 0.19
CA ARG A 193 3.63 12.02 -0.17
C ARG A 193 2.14 12.07 0.18
N SER A 194 1.41 10.96 0.03
CA SER A 194 -0.01 10.88 0.40
C SER A 194 -0.23 11.02 1.91
N ARG A 195 0.78 10.69 2.73
CA ARG A 195 0.74 10.77 4.20
C ARG A 195 1.42 12.01 4.78
N ASN A 196 1.82 12.97 3.94
CA ASN A 196 2.49 14.20 4.36
C ASN A 196 3.83 13.96 5.09
N LEU A 197 4.63 12.99 4.65
CA LEU A 197 5.98 12.81 5.21
C LEU A 197 6.82 14.07 4.93
N ASP A 198 7.46 14.60 5.98
CA ASP A 198 8.35 15.76 5.88
C ASP A 198 9.78 15.37 5.53
N TRP A 199 9.97 14.91 4.29
CA TRP A 199 11.31 14.58 3.78
C TRP A 199 12.09 15.83 3.33
N ARG A 200 11.39 16.90 2.93
CA ARG A 200 12.01 18.16 2.47
C ARG A 200 12.68 18.93 3.59
N GLY A 201 12.10 18.94 4.80
CA GLY A 201 12.67 19.65 5.95
C GLY A 201 14.13 19.28 6.23
N GLN A 202 14.50 18.01 5.98
CA GLN A 202 15.87 17.53 6.17
C GLN A 202 16.85 18.03 5.11
N LEU A 203 16.37 18.33 3.90
CA LEU A 203 17.18 18.81 2.77
C LEU A 203 17.36 20.34 2.81
N LEU A 204 16.39 21.07 3.38
CA LEU A 204 16.41 22.53 3.42
C LEU A 204 17.66 23.12 4.10
N LYS A 205 18.23 22.42 5.09
CA LYS A 205 19.48 22.86 5.74
C LYS A 205 20.66 22.97 4.78
N TYR A 206 20.61 22.32 3.62
CA TYR A 206 21.67 22.36 2.60
C TYR A 206 21.30 23.18 1.38
N ALA A 207 20.12 23.81 1.33
CA ALA A 207 19.65 24.53 0.15
C ALA A 207 20.57 25.72 -0.24
N HIS A 208 21.36 26.23 0.69
CA HIS A 208 22.35 27.29 0.44
C HIS A 208 23.69 26.77 -0.10
N LEU A 209 23.90 25.45 -0.08
CA LEU A 209 25.09 24.83 -0.63
C LEU A 209 24.84 24.58 -2.12
N GLU A 210 25.39 25.43 -2.98
CA GLU A 210 25.33 25.31 -4.45
C GLU A 210 26.03 24.04 -5.01
N LEU A 211 26.41 23.11 -4.12
CA LEU A 211 27.22 21.91 -4.38
C LEU A 211 26.40 20.67 -4.77
N ILE A 212 25.07 20.74 -4.68
CA ILE A 212 24.16 19.65 -5.09
C ILE A 212 23.17 20.20 -6.13
N PRO A 213 23.53 20.27 -7.41
CA PRO A 213 22.70 20.88 -8.46
C PRO A 213 21.29 20.28 -8.58
N GLU A 214 21.14 19.00 -8.23
CA GLU A 214 19.86 18.30 -8.28
C GLU A 214 18.91 18.71 -7.14
N LEU A 215 19.45 19.25 -6.05
CA LEU A 215 18.71 19.56 -4.82
C LEU A 215 17.63 20.61 -5.04
N ASP A 216 17.94 21.65 -5.83
CA ASP A 216 17.00 22.70 -6.20
C ASP A 216 15.78 22.13 -6.92
N SER A 217 15.97 21.12 -7.77
CA SER A 217 14.87 20.47 -8.49
C SER A 217 13.96 19.68 -7.55
N GLU A 218 14.53 19.00 -6.54
CA GLU A 218 13.82 18.18 -5.56
C GLU A 218 13.05 19.03 -4.53
N LEU A 219 13.62 20.17 -4.17
CA LEU A 219 13.01 21.11 -3.23
C LEU A 219 11.84 21.89 -3.84
N ARG A 220 11.63 21.86 -5.16
CA ARG A 220 10.49 22.54 -5.80
C ARG A 220 9.16 22.08 -5.19
N PRO A 221 8.21 23.02 -4.98
CA PRO A 221 6.86 22.67 -4.55
C PRO A 221 6.23 21.66 -5.51
N VAL A 222 5.70 20.58 -4.96
CA VAL A 222 4.94 19.57 -5.70
C VAL A 222 3.47 19.68 -5.38
N ARG A 223 2.63 19.21 -6.31
CA ARG A 223 1.19 19.11 -6.08
C ARG A 223 0.92 18.35 -4.78
N LYS A 224 0.11 18.96 -3.92
CA LYS A 224 -0.36 18.40 -2.65
C LYS A 224 -1.09 17.08 -2.88
N MET A 225 -0.73 16.05 -2.13
CA MET A 225 -1.43 14.75 -2.09
C MET A 225 -2.11 14.48 -0.75
N TRP A 226 -1.57 14.98 0.35
CA TRP A 226 -2.03 14.75 1.72
C TRP A 226 -3.27 15.56 2.16
N GLY A 227 -4.04 16.10 1.22
CA GLY A 227 -5.31 16.78 1.51
C GLY A 227 -6.53 15.86 1.40
N GLN A 228 -6.31 14.58 1.15
CA GLN A 228 -7.32 13.57 0.86
C GLN A 228 -6.94 12.30 1.62
N HIS A 229 -7.89 11.36 1.74
CA HIS A 229 -7.59 10.07 2.32
C HIS A 229 -6.55 9.33 1.44
N PRO A 230 -5.56 8.59 1.99
CA PRO A 230 -4.58 7.87 1.18
C PRO A 230 -5.19 6.93 0.13
N HIS A 231 -6.37 6.36 0.41
CA HIS A 231 -7.13 5.52 -0.53
C HIS A 231 -7.93 6.30 -1.58
N HIS A 232 -7.73 7.62 -1.70
CA HIS A 232 -8.13 8.41 -2.86
C HIS A 232 -7.03 8.52 -3.92
N VAL A 233 -5.89 7.85 -3.70
CA VAL A 233 -4.73 7.88 -4.59
C VAL A 233 -4.54 6.49 -5.22
N VAL A 234 -4.88 6.36 -6.50
CA VAL A 234 -4.62 5.17 -7.30
C VAL A 234 -3.36 5.39 -8.14
N GLN A 235 -2.40 4.49 -8.04
CA GLN A 235 -1.20 4.50 -8.87
C GLN A 235 -1.47 3.86 -10.23
N THR A 236 -1.19 4.58 -11.30
CA THR A 236 -1.42 4.11 -12.67
C THR A 236 -0.22 3.35 -13.22
N LEU A 237 -0.44 2.56 -14.28
CA LEU A 237 0.62 1.79 -14.96
C LEU A 237 1.75 2.66 -15.53
N ASP A 238 1.46 3.91 -15.87
CA ASP A 238 2.41 4.89 -16.40
C ASP A 238 3.06 5.77 -15.32
N LYS A 239 3.09 5.29 -14.06
CA LYS A 239 3.68 5.98 -12.91
C LYS A 239 3.10 7.40 -12.71
N LYS A 240 1.77 7.50 -12.76
CA LYS A 240 1.01 8.68 -12.35
C LYS A 240 0.06 8.32 -11.22
N VAL A 241 -0.66 9.31 -10.73
CA VAL A 241 -1.74 9.14 -9.76
C VAL A 241 -3.04 9.66 -10.32
N ARG A 242 -4.13 8.98 -9.99
CA ARG A 242 -5.51 9.41 -10.29
C ARG A 242 -6.41 9.19 -9.08
N ARG A 243 -7.56 9.88 -9.06
CA ARG A 243 -8.63 9.53 -8.13
C ARG A 243 -9.36 8.27 -8.61
N PRO A 244 -9.88 7.46 -7.69
CA PRO A 244 -10.84 6.43 -8.04
C PRO A 244 -12.16 7.08 -8.48
N MET A 245 -12.69 6.60 -9.60
CA MET A 245 -13.91 7.11 -10.23
C MET A 245 -14.76 5.91 -10.62
N PHE A 246 -16.07 6.05 -10.51
CA PHE A 246 -17.04 5.08 -11.04
C PHE A 246 -18.11 5.86 -11.81
N GLU A 247 -18.31 5.52 -13.08
CA GLU A 247 -19.27 6.19 -13.99
C GLU A 247 -19.14 7.73 -13.97
N GLY A 248 -17.89 8.22 -14.03
CA GLY A 248 -17.61 9.66 -14.05
C GLY A 248 -17.73 10.37 -12.69
N THR A 249 -18.14 9.66 -11.62
CA THR A 249 -18.29 10.23 -10.27
C THR A 249 -17.12 9.81 -9.37
N PRO A 250 -16.51 10.73 -8.60
CA PRO A 250 -15.51 10.39 -7.60
C PRO A 250 -16.08 9.53 -6.48
N GLN A 251 -15.31 8.54 -6.05
CA GLN A 251 -15.70 7.67 -4.94
C GLN A 251 -15.12 8.21 -3.63
N ALA A 252 -15.93 8.25 -2.59
CA ALA A 252 -15.59 8.82 -1.29
C ALA A 252 -15.21 7.72 -0.28
N HIS A 253 -14.25 8.05 0.59
CA HIS A 253 -13.80 7.15 1.67
C HIS A 253 -14.71 7.35 2.88
N ILE A 254 -15.17 6.25 3.49
CA ILE A 254 -15.87 6.22 4.79
C ILE A 254 -15.27 5.11 5.65
N ASP A 255 -15.30 5.26 6.97
CA ASP A 255 -14.81 4.24 7.89
C ASP A 255 -15.92 3.31 8.41
N GLU A 256 -17.18 3.74 8.32
CA GLU A 256 -18.36 3.00 8.77
C GLU A 256 -19.46 3.03 7.70
N SER A 257 -20.31 2.01 7.69
CA SER A 257 -21.48 1.98 6.80
C SER A 257 -22.49 3.07 7.14
N VAL A 258 -23.16 3.59 6.12
CA VAL A 258 -24.14 4.68 6.28
C VAL A 258 -25.55 4.12 6.14
N PHE A 259 -26.34 4.26 7.20
CA PHE A 259 -27.78 4.00 7.18
C PHE A 259 -28.55 5.28 6.86
N ASP A 260 -29.49 5.19 5.92
CA ASP A 260 -30.44 6.26 5.58
C ASP A 260 -31.85 5.66 5.55
N PRO A 261 -32.76 6.07 6.47
CA PRO A 261 -34.13 5.56 6.51
C PRO A 261 -34.90 5.70 5.19
N ARG A 262 -34.53 6.67 4.33
CA ARG A 262 -35.16 6.86 3.01
C ARG A 262 -34.91 5.70 2.05
N ASN A 263 -33.86 4.91 2.28
CA ASN A 263 -33.59 3.69 1.50
C ASN A 263 -34.45 2.49 1.94
N TRP A 264 -35.35 2.69 2.92
CA TRP A 264 -36.14 1.64 3.60
C TRP A 264 -37.62 2.01 3.73
N GLU A 265 -38.12 2.92 2.87
CA GLU A 265 -39.50 3.42 2.95
C GLU A 265 -40.54 2.30 2.81
N GLU A 266 -40.27 1.27 2.01
CA GLU A 266 -41.16 0.11 1.82
C GLU A 266 -41.40 -0.67 3.13
N ASP A 267 -40.37 -0.77 3.96
CA ASP A 267 -40.40 -1.47 5.26
C ASP A 267 -40.73 -0.54 6.43
N GLY A 268 -40.68 0.78 6.22
CA GLY A 268 -40.79 1.79 7.28
C GLY A 268 -39.68 1.70 8.34
N ARG A 269 -38.52 1.12 8.02
CA ARG A 269 -37.43 0.91 8.99
C ARG A 269 -36.78 2.24 9.37
N LEU A 270 -36.76 2.54 10.67
CA LEU A 270 -36.17 3.77 11.23
C LEU A 270 -34.82 3.53 11.93
N GLU A 271 -34.45 2.28 12.19
CA GLU A 271 -33.23 1.91 12.92
C GLU A 271 -32.24 1.20 12.00
N ASP A 272 -30.95 1.43 12.24
CA ASP A 272 -29.87 0.82 11.47
C ASP A 272 -29.91 -0.71 11.63
N PRO A 273 -30.08 -1.47 10.53
CA PRO A 273 -30.22 -2.93 10.55
C PRO A 273 -28.95 -3.65 11.03
N THR A 274 -27.82 -2.96 11.12
CA THR A 274 -26.55 -3.51 11.64
C THR A 274 -26.41 -3.34 13.14
N THR A 275 -27.34 -2.67 13.82
CA THR A 275 -27.32 -2.54 15.28
C THR A 275 -27.42 -3.92 15.92
N ARG A 276 -26.44 -4.27 16.75
CA ARG A 276 -26.36 -5.60 17.37
C ARG A 276 -27.55 -5.83 18.29
N ILE A 277 -28.24 -6.95 18.08
CA ILE A 277 -29.26 -7.49 18.97
C ILE A 277 -28.77 -8.79 19.63
N PRO A 278 -29.41 -9.28 20.71
CA PRO A 278 -28.99 -10.51 21.39
C PRO A 278 -28.90 -11.74 20.46
N HIS A 279 -29.72 -11.78 19.41
CA HIS A 279 -29.70 -12.88 18.44
C HIS A 279 -28.41 -12.93 17.61
N ASP A 280 -27.66 -11.84 17.48
CA ASP A 280 -26.42 -11.77 16.69
C ASP A 280 -25.21 -12.45 17.38
N GLY A 281 -25.43 -13.00 18.57
CA GLY A 281 -24.42 -13.72 19.33
C GLY A 281 -23.38 -12.81 19.99
N ASP A 282 -22.35 -13.46 20.53
CA ASP A 282 -21.33 -12.84 21.37
C ASP A 282 -20.38 -11.96 20.56
N CYS A 283 -19.72 -10.99 21.18
CA CYS A 283 -18.73 -10.18 20.47
C CYS A 283 -17.51 -11.03 20.05
N ASP A 284 -17.12 -10.98 18.78
CA ASP A 284 -15.99 -11.74 18.24
C ASP A 284 -14.60 -11.22 18.66
N LEU A 285 -14.53 -10.06 19.33
CA LEU A 285 -13.27 -9.51 19.86
C LEU A 285 -13.06 -9.83 21.34
N CYS A 286 -14.07 -9.61 22.18
CA CYS A 286 -13.94 -9.80 23.63
C CYS A 286 -14.74 -10.98 24.20
N GLY A 287 -15.57 -11.64 23.40
CA GLY A 287 -16.43 -12.74 23.85
C GLY A 287 -17.66 -12.32 24.68
N SER A 288 -17.92 -11.02 24.84
CA SER A 288 -19.04 -10.52 25.64
C SER A 288 -20.39 -10.88 25.02
N LYS A 289 -21.28 -11.48 25.82
CA LYS A 289 -22.70 -11.68 25.48
C LYS A 289 -23.47 -10.37 25.50
N ASP A 290 -23.12 -9.49 26.43
CA ASP A 290 -23.69 -8.16 26.55
C ASP A 290 -23.11 -7.21 25.50
N ILE A 291 -23.82 -6.09 25.28
CA ILE A 291 -23.34 -4.99 24.45
C ILE A 291 -22.04 -4.44 25.04
N CYS A 292 -21.01 -4.36 24.21
CA CYS A 292 -19.71 -3.80 24.55
C CYS A 292 -19.29 -2.75 23.53
N ASP A 293 -18.27 -1.95 23.85
CA ASP A 293 -17.78 -0.87 22.97
C ASP A 293 -16.53 -1.27 22.18
N CYS A 294 -16.37 -2.57 21.92
CA CYS A 294 -15.27 -3.06 21.08
C CYS A 294 -15.39 -2.50 19.65
N VAL A 295 -14.26 -2.06 19.11
CA VAL A 295 -14.13 -1.57 17.73
C VAL A 295 -13.04 -2.37 17.01
N LEU A 296 -13.17 -2.50 15.69
CA LEU A 296 -12.13 -3.12 14.87
C LEU A 296 -10.89 -2.21 14.78
N ASP A 297 -9.71 -2.82 14.80
CA ASP A 297 -8.48 -2.13 14.42
C ASP A 297 -8.38 -2.05 12.88
N PHE A 298 -8.31 -0.83 12.34
CA PHE A 298 -8.18 -0.58 10.91
C PHE A 298 -6.73 -0.32 10.47
N SER A 299 -5.75 -0.57 11.34
CA SER A 299 -4.32 -0.33 11.09
C SER A 299 -3.79 -1.05 9.83
N ALA A 300 -4.30 -2.23 9.52
CA ALA A 300 -3.95 -2.98 8.30
C ALA A 300 -4.24 -2.18 7.02
N GLY A 301 -5.34 -1.41 7.00
CA GLY A 301 -5.67 -0.50 5.91
C GLY A 301 -4.60 0.56 5.67
N SER A 302 -3.81 0.95 6.68
CA SER A 302 -2.74 1.94 6.51
C SER A 302 -1.51 1.40 5.78
N LEU A 303 -1.37 0.08 5.63
CA LEU A 303 -0.26 -0.62 4.97
C LEU A 303 -0.72 -1.32 3.70
N ILE A 304 -1.62 -0.67 2.99
CA ILE A 304 -2.19 -1.09 1.73
C ILE A 304 -2.15 0.10 0.76
N GLU A 305 -2.12 -0.19 -0.53
CA GLU A 305 -2.21 0.82 -1.58
C GLU A 305 -3.12 0.40 -2.74
N LEU A 306 -3.62 1.39 -3.46
CA LEU A 306 -4.42 1.19 -4.66
C LEU A 306 -3.56 1.33 -5.91
N VAL A 307 -3.64 0.33 -6.77
CA VAL A 307 -2.77 0.18 -7.95
C VAL A 307 -3.58 -0.30 -9.14
N ASP A 308 -3.37 0.32 -10.29
CA ASP A 308 -3.97 -0.16 -11.53
C ASP A 308 -3.28 -1.44 -12.00
N ARG A 309 -4.11 -2.35 -12.50
CA ARG A 309 -3.75 -3.63 -13.07
C ARG A 309 -4.32 -3.71 -14.49
N PRO A 310 -3.56 -4.24 -15.47
CA PRO A 310 -3.98 -4.18 -16.87
C PRO A 310 -5.35 -4.81 -17.17
N LEU A 311 -5.73 -5.88 -16.46
CA LEU A 311 -6.94 -6.66 -16.75
C LEU A 311 -8.07 -6.47 -15.74
N THR A 312 -7.73 -6.12 -14.49
CA THR A 312 -8.70 -6.07 -13.38
C THR A 312 -9.03 -4.64 -12.94
N GLY A 313 -8.41 -3.63 -13.56
CA GLY A 313 -8.60 -2.24 -13.18
C GLY A 313 -7.89 -1.91 -11.88
N THR A 314 -8.52 -1.14 -10.99
CA THR A 314 -7.93 -0.82 -9.69
C THR A 314 -7.97 -2.04 -8.77
N GLY A 315 -6.78 -2.48 -8.36
CA GLY A 315 -6.57 -3.51 -7.35
C GLY A 315 -6.00 -2.95 -6.06
N VAL A 316 -5.79 -3.86 -5.11
CA VAL A 316 -5.29 -3.57 -3.78
C VAL A 316 -4.01 -4.37 -3.58
N ARG A 317 -2.89 -3.71 -3.27
CA ARG A 317 -1.60 -4.37 -2.98
C ARG A 317 -1.23 -4.21 -1.52
N ALA A 318 -0.83 -5.31 -0.88
CA ALA A 318 -0.30 -5.31 0.48
C ALA A 318 1.10 -4.69 0.53
N LEU A 319 1.39 -3.85 1.52
CA LEU A 319 2.72 -3.27 1.76
C LEU A 319 3.46 -3.93 2.92
N THR A 320 2.80 -4.87 3.61
CA THR A 320 3.36 -5.69 4.69
C THR A 320 2.84 -7.12 4.58
N SER A 321 3.36 -8.02 5.41
CA SER A 321 2.84 -9.39 5.51
C SER A 321 1.59 -9.44 6.40
N PHE A 322 0.61 -10.25 6.02
CA PHE A 322 -0.52 -10.59 6.87
C PHE A 322 -0.57 -12.10 7.12
N LYS A 323 -1.01 -12.50 8.31
CA LYS A 323 -1.15 -13.90 8.71
C LYS A 323 -2.55 -14.41 8.44
N LYS A 324 -2.66 -15.70 8.16
CA LYS A 324 -3.95 -16.38 8.06
C LYS A 324 -4.80 -16.09 9.31
N GLY A 325 -6.00 -15.55 9.10
CA GLY A 325 -6.95 -15.20 10.16
C GLY A 325 -6.96 -13.73 10.56
N ASP A 326 -5.99 -12.93 10.10
CA ASP A 326 -5.98 -11.48 10.36
C ASP A 326 -7.23 -10.81 9.75
N ILE A 327 -7.87 -9.93 10.54
CA ILE A 327 -8.91 -9.02 10.05
C ILE A 327 -8.21 -7.82 9.43
N LEU A 328 -8.37 -7.63 8.12
CA LEU A 328 -7.66 -6.59 7.36
C LEU A 328 -8.47 -5.29 7.29
N GLY A 329 -9.78 -5.39 7.33
CA GLY A 329 -10.69 -4.24 7.30
C GLY A 329 -12.14 -4.66 7.28
N GLN A 330 -13.04 -3.67 7.26
CA GLN A 330 -14.47 -3.87 7.13
C GLN A 330 -14.92 -3.50 5.73
N PHE A 331 -15.81 -4.31 5.14
CA PHE A 331 -16.51 -3.96 3.92
C PHE A 331 -17.67 -3.02 4.28
N VAL A 332 -17.55 -1.75 3.90
CA VAL A 332 -18.48 -0.68 4.29
C VAL A 332 -19.06 0.01 3.07
N GLY A 333 -20.27 0.55 3.22
CA GLY A 333 -20.98 1.27 2.17
C GLY A 333 -22.31 1.85 2.65
N GLU A 334 -23.11 2.32 1.72
CA GLU A 334 -24.50 2.69 1.96
C GLU A 334 -25.31 1.42 2.23
N LEU A 335 -26.13 1.43 3.28
CA LEU A 335 -27.02 0.32 3.62
C LEU A 335 -28.37 0.50 2.94
N HIS A 336 -28.74 -0.51 2.16
CA HIS A 336 -30.02 -0.57 1.47
C HIS A 336 -30.82 -1.81 1.88
N HIS A 337 -32.13 -1.75 1.65
CA HIS A 337 -33.03 -2.90 1.80
C HIS A 337 -32.49 -4.13 1.04
N PRO A 338 -32.68 -5.38 1.53
CA PRO A 338 -32.24 -6.59 0.85
C PRO A 338 -32.71 -6.76 -0.60
N ASP A 339 -33.76 -6.05 -1.03
CA ASP A 339 -34.24 -6.10 -2.43
C ASP A 339 -33.59 -5.03 -3.34
N TYR A 340 -32.65 -4.25 -2.84
CA TYR A 340 -31.94 -3.25 -3.62
C TYR A 340 -31.15 -3.87 -4.78
N ASP A 341 -31.37 -3.34 -5.98
CA ASP A 341 -30.69 -3.75 -7.22
C ASP A 341 -29.95 -2.57 -7.88
N GLY A 342 -29.58 -1.52 -7.14
CA GLY A 342 -28.92 -0.34 -7.69
C GLY A 342 -27.39 -0.43 -7.78
N ASP A 343 -26.77 -1.54 -7.38
CA ASP A 343 -25.31 -1.73 -7.46
C ASP A 343 -24.95 -3.18 -7.79
N HIS A 344 -24.90 -3.51 -9.08
CA HIS A 344 -24.54 -4.86 -9.53
C HIS A 344 -23.02 -5.09 -9.64
N VAL A 345 -22.18 -4.14 -9.23
CA VAL A 345 -20.72 -4.24 -9.37
C VAL A 345 -20.08 -4.58 -8.04
N TYR A 346 -20.48 -3.90 -6.97
CA TYR A 346 -19.79 -4.02 -5.69
C TYR A 346 -20.67 -4.52 -4.55
N SER A 347 -22.00 -4.51 -4.70
CA SER A 347 -22.87 -4.76 -3.56
C SER A 347 -22.70 -6.17 -2.98
N LEU A 348 -22.81 -6.26 -1.65
CA LEU A 348 -22.70 -7.51 -0.92
C LEU A 348 -23.84 -7.60 0.10
N MET A 349 -24.45 -8.79 0.19
CA MET A 349 -25.46 -9.04 1.21
C MET A 349 -24.81 -9.11 2.60
N HIS A 350 -25.46 -8.49 3.57
CA HIS A 350 -25.07 -8.50 4.98
C HIS A 350 -26.08 -9.29 5.80
N ALA A 351 -25.59 -10.15 6.67
CA ALA A 351 -26.41 -10.98 7.54
C ALA A 351 -25.77 -11.08 8.92
N SER A 352 -26.53 -11.62 9.86
CA SER A 352 -26.01 -11.99 11.16
C SER A 352 -25.11 -13.22 11.02
N LYS A 353 -24.10 -13.34 11.89
CA LYS A 353 -23.24 -14.54 11.91
C LYS A 353 -23.98 -15.78 12.43
N THR A 354 -25.06 -15.59 13.20
CA THR A 354 -25.87 -16.66 13.79
C THR A 354 -27.01 -17.09 12.87
N ASP A 355 -27.47 -16.19 11.98
CA ASP A 355 -28.44 -16.49 10.93
C ASP A 355 -27.98 -15.94 9.56
N PRO A 356 -27.08 -16.67 8.86
CA PRO A 356 -26.53 -16.25 7.57
C PRO A 356 -27.52 -16.28 6.40
N GLU A 357 -28.68 -16.92 6.57
CA GLU A 357 -29.72 -17.05 5.54
C GLU A 357 -30.71 -15.87 5.57
N TYR A 358 -30.80 -15.15 6.69
CA TYR A 358 -31.59 -13.94 6.82
C TYR A 358 -30.74 -12.68 6.56
N PHE A 359 -30.93 -12.08 5.39
CA PHE A 359 -30.21 -10.87 5.01
C PHE A 359 -30.77 -9.64 5.73
N LEU A 360 -29.91 -8.99 6.51
CA LEU A 360 -30.23 -7.77 7.23
C LEU A 360 -30.25 -6.54 6.32
N ALA A 361 -29.36 -6.50 5.32
CA ALA A 361 -29.21 -5.38 4.39
C ALA A 361 -28.35 -5.77 3.18
N ILE A 362 -28.29 -4.88 2.19
CA ILE A 362 -27.23 -4.84 1.18
C ILE A 362 -26.26 -3.70 1.53
N ILE A 363 -24.96 -3.98 1.47
CA ILE A 363 -23.89 -2.98 1.59
C ILE A 363 -23.47 -2.56 0.17
N SER A 364 -23.73 -1.31 -0.22
CA SER A 364 -23.30 -0.75 -1.50
C SER A 364 -22.13 0.23 -1.30
N PRO A 365 -20.90 -0.13 -1.67
CA PRO A 365 -19.77 0.80 -1.64
C PRO A 365 -19.66 1.62 -2.93
N ARG A 366 -20.73 1.76 -3.74
CA ARG A 366 -20.68 2.36 -5.09
C ARG A 366 -20.16 3.80 -5.05
N LYS A 367 -20.72 4.64 -4.18
CA LYS A 367 -20.37 6.05 -4.02
C LYS A 367 -19.54 6.31 -2.77
N TYR A 368 -19.98 5.78 -1.63
CA TYR A 368 -19.29 5.86 -0.35
C TYR A 368 -18.84 4.46 0.05
N GLY A 369 -17.55 4.27 0.29
CA GLY A 369 -16.98 2.98 0.72
C GLY A 369 -15.53 3.17 1.15
N ASN A 370 -14.78 2.12 1.42
CA ASN A 370 -13.34 2.23 1.71
C ASN A 370 -12.52 1.45 0.68
N TRP A 371 -11.25 1.16 0.99
CA TRP A 371 -10.35 0.45 0.08
C TRP A 371 -10.80 -0.99 -0.25
N THR A 372 -11.61 -1.64 0.59
CA THR A 372 -11.99 -3.05 0.40
C THR A 372 -12.81 -3.28 -0.86
N ARG A 373 -13.51 -2.25 -1.36
CA ARG A 373 -14.26 -2.28 -2.63
C ARG A 373 -13.39 -2.52 -3.87
N TYR A 374 -12.08 -2.28 -3.75
CA TYR A 374 -11.12 -2.44 -4.86
C TYR A 374 -10.39 -3.79 -4.81
N ILE A 375 -10.68 -4.65 -3.83
CA ILE A 375 -10.07 -5.99 -3.75
C ILE A 375 -10.55 -6.79 -4.96
N ALA A 376 -9.60 -7.15 -5.84
CA ALA A 376 -9.92 -7.83 -7.07
C ALA A 376 -10.33 -9.30 -6.84
N HIS A 377 -10.96 -9.89 -7.85
CA HIS A 377 -11.30 -11.30 -7.78
C HIS A 377 -10.11 -12.24 -8.03
N SER A 378 -10.04 -13.34 -7.28
CA SER A 378 -9.32 -14.55 -7.70
C SER A 378 -10.05 -15.83 -7.29
N CYS A 379 -10.03 -16.85 -8.15
CA CYS A 379 -10.50 -18.20 -7.82
C CYS A 379 -9.59 -18.90 -6.79
N ARG A 380 -8.38 -18.37 -6.55
CA ARG A 380 -7.46 -18.76 -5.47
C ARG A 380 -7.18 -17.56 -4.54
N ALA A 381 -8.27 -16.94 -4.08
CA ALA A 381 -8.26 -15.75 -3.24
C ALA A 381 -7.33 -15.81 -2.01
N SER A 382 -6.66 -14.69 -1.73
CA SER A 382 -5.87 -14.47 -0.51
C SER A 382 -6.73 -14.08 0.70
N THR A 383 -7.93 -13.54 0.45
CA THR A 383 -8.87 -13.06 1.49
C THR A 383 -10.25 -13.70 1.35
N LYS A 384 -11.10 -13.49 2.37
CA LYS A 384 -12.51 -13.91 2.40
C LYS A 384 -13.36 -12.90 3.17
N PHE A 385 -14.65 -12.90 2.87
CA PHE A 385 -15.66 -12.18 3.63
C PHE A 385 -16.16 -13.03 4.79
N ASN A 386 -16.45 -12.39 5.93
CA ASN A 386 -17.05 -13.03 7.09
C ASN A 386 -18.04 -12.07 7.77
N TYR A 387 -19.19 -12.60 8.17
CA TYR A 387 -20.08 -11.90 9.10
C TYR A 387 -19.50 -11.98 10.51
N ARG A 388 -19.45 -10.85 11.21
CA ARG A 388 -19.01 -10.77 12.60
C ARG A 388 -19.94 -9.90 13.42
N THR A 389 -19.87 -10.10 14.72
CA THR A 389 -20.52 -9.27 15.73
C THR A 389 -19.42 -8.59 16.54
N VAL A 390 -19.28 -7.27 16.40
CA VAL A 390 -18.21 -6.50 17.04
C VAL A 390 -18.82 -5.33 17.78
N GLY A 391 -18.59 -5.29 19.10
CA GLY A 391 -19.12 -4.23 19.94
C GLY A 391 -20.64 -4.16 19.90
N ARG A 392 -21.11 -3.06 19.30
CA ARG A 392 -22.52 -2.69 19.15
C ARG A 392 -23.09 -3.00 17.78
N ARG A 393 -22.32 -3.61 16.86
CA ARG A 393 -22.72 -3.79 15.45
C ARG A 393 -22.48 -5.22 14.95
N THR A 394 -23.29 -5.64 13.99
CA THR A 394 -22.91 -6.69 13.04
C THR A 394 -22.15 -6.05 11.88
N VAL A 395 -21.06 -6.67 11.46
CA VAL A 395 -20.13 -6.12 10.46
C VAL A 395 -19.69 -7.18 9.47
N MET A 396 -19.36 -6.75 8.26
CA MET A 396 -18.74 -7.59 7.23
C MET A 396 -17.23 -7.36 7.24
N THR A 397 -16.44 -8.35 7.65
CA THR A 397 -14.97 -8.26 7.65
C THR A 397 -14.36 -8.84 6.39
N VAL A 398 -13.22 -8.27 5.99
CA VAL A 398 -12.28 -8.87 5.04
C VAL A 398 -11.15 -9.49 5.84
N GLU A 399 -10.96 -10.80 5.69
CA GLU A 399 -9.99 -11.58 6.47
C GLU A 399 -9.02 -12.35 5.59
N ALA A 400 -7.76 -12.45 6.04
CA ALA A 400 -6.75 -13.25 5.37
C ALA A 400 -7.08 -14.75 5.43
N ARG A 401 -7.22 -15.39 4.27
CA ARG A 401 -7.52 -16.82 4.13
C ARG A 401 -6.27 -17.70 4.22
N ARG A 402 -5.11 -17.10 3.94
CA ARG A 402 -3.77 -17.68 4.02
C ARG A 402 -2.79 -16.57 4.39
N ASP A 403 -1.54 -16.93 4.67
CA ASP A 403 -0.47 -15.93 4.76
C ASP A 403 -0.36 -15.17 3.44
N ILE A 404 -0.17 -13.85 3.55
CA ILE A 404 -0.07 -12.89 2.45
C ILE A 404 1.30 -12.24 2.56
N ALA A 405 2.07 -12.27 1.48
CA ALA A 405 3.39 -11.68 1.45
C ALA A 405 3.32 -10.16 1.17
N PRO A 406 4.34 -9.38 1.59
CA PRO A 406 4.48 -8.00 1.13
C PRO A 406 4.46 -7.94 -0.41
N PHE A 407 3.83 -6.90 -0.95
CA PHE A 407 3.67 -6.62 -2.38
C PHE A 407 2.76 -7.58 -3.15
N GLU A 408 2.09 -8.50 -2.47
CA GLU A 408 1.06 -9.35 -3.05
C GLU A 408 -0.26 -8.57 -3.25
N ASP A 409 -0.98 -8.88 -4.33
CA ASP A 409 -2.34 -8.38 -4.50
C ASP A 409 -3.31 -9.07 -3.53
N LEU A 410 -4.11 -8.27 -2.82
CA LEU A 410 -5.25 -8.77 -2.08
C LEU A 410 -6.34 -9.14 -3.07
N THR A 411 -6.83 -10.37 -2.94
CA THR A 411 -7.86 -10.93 -3.81
C THR A 411 -8.92 -11.65 -3.01
N ILE A 412 -10.14 -11.67 -3.52
CA ILE A 412 -11.29 -12.32 -2.88
C ILE A 412 -12.08 -13.15 -3.89
N ASN A 413 -12.80 -14.18 -3.43
CA ASN A 413 -13.68 -14.93 -4.32
C ASN A 413 -15.05 -14.24 -4.32
N TYR A 414 -15.52 -13.83 -5.51
CA TYR A 414 -16.79 -13.12 -5.68
C TYR A 414 -18.01 -14.05 -5.66
N GLY A 415 -17.80 -15.37 -5.63
CA GLY A 415 -18.88 -16.35 -5.75
C GLY A 415 -19.26 -16.63 -7.20
N SER A 416 -19.94 -17.76 -7.42
CA SER A 416 -20.38 -18.21 -8.74
C SER A 416 -21.37 -17.24 -9.40
N ASP A 417 -22.23 -16.63 -8.59
CA ASP A 417 -23.41 -15.89 -9.09
C ASP A 417 -22.99 -14.57 -9.74
N TYR A 418 -21.94 -13.93 -9.22
CA TYR A 418 -21.30 -12.79 -9.86
C TYR A 418 -20.76 -13.14 -11.26
N TRP A 419 -20.22 -14.36 -11.42
CA TRP A 419 -19.63 -14.84 -12.67
C TRP A 419 -20.62 -15.55 -13.60
N ALA A 420 -21.91 -15.64 -13.25
CA ALA A 420 -22.92 -16.32 -14.05
C ALA A 420 -22.99 -15.78 -15.48
N HIS A 421 -22.84 -14.46 -15.64
CA HIS A 421 -22.89 -13.76 -16.93
C HIS A 421 -21.63 -12.91 -17.23
N ARG A 422 -20.51 -13.21 -16.56
CA ARG A 422 -19.25 -12.46 -16.69
C ARG A 422 -18.07 -13.40 -16.93
N GLU A 423 -17.02 -12.91 -17.56
CA GLU A 423 -15.78 -13.66 -17.77
C GLU A 423 -14.73 -13.33 -16.70
N CYS A 424 -14.21 -14.37 -16.05
CA CYS A 424 -13.22 -14.27 -15.00
C CYS A 424 -11.80 -14.22 -15.58
N MET A 425 -11.13 -13.10 -15.35
CA MET A 425 -9.76 -12.82 -15.83
C MET A 425 -8.67 -13.10 -14.79
N CYS A 426 -8.95 -13.91 -13.76
CA CYS A 426 -7.99 -14.12 -12.66
C CYS A 426 -6.75 -14.96 -13.03
N GLY A 427 -6.77 -15.66 -14.18
CA GLY A 427 -5.63 -16.46 -14.67
C GLY A 427 -5.38 -17.79 -13.96
N GLU A 428 -6.05 -18.04 -12.82
CA GLU A 428 -5.85 -19.25 -12.01
C GLU A 428 -6.19 -20.55 -12.77
N ALA A 429 -5.52 -21.64 -12.38
CA ALA A 429 -5.75 -22.97 -12.96
C ALA A 429 -7.19 -23.45 -12.72
N ASN A 430 -7.77 -23.13 -11.57
CA ASN A 430 -9.15 -23.42 -11.18
C ASN A 430 -10.13 -22.27 -11.49
N CYS A 431 -9.83 -21.44 -12.50
CA CYS A 431 -10.69 -20.32 -12.88
C CYS A 431 -12.12 -20.78 -13.23
N VAL A 432 -13.13 -20.11 -12.65
CA VAL A 432 -14.55 -20.42 -12.84
C VAL A 432 -14.97 -20.37 -14.33
N SER A 433 -14.46 -19.42 -15.11
CA SER A 433 -14.76 -19.35 -16.54
C SER A 433 -14.09 -20.46 -17.36
N ARG A 434 -12.89 -20.92 -16.94
CA ARG A 434 -12.22 -22.07 -17.57
C ARG A 434 -12.91 -23.39 -17.26
N GLN A 435 -13.53 -23.52 -16.08
CA GLN A 435 -14.29 -24.70 -15.72
C GLN A 435 -15.59 -24.79 -16.54
N ARG A 436 -16.27 -23.65 -16.77
CA ARG A 436 -17.46 -23.59 -17.63
C ARG A 436 -17.17 -23.94 -19.09
N SER A 437 -16.01 -23.59 -19.63
CA SER A 437 -15.66 -23.90 -21.03
C SER A 437 -15.25 -25.37 -21.26
N ARG A 438 -15.13 -26.19 -20.21
CA ARG A 438 -14.77 -27.61 -20.27
C ARG A 438 -15.97 -28.54 -20.08
N GLN A 439 -17.14 -27.97 -19.77
CA GLN A 439 -18.44 -28.64 -19.69
C GLN A 439 -19.20 -28.33 -20.98
#